data_AF-A0A430HFJ9-F1
#
_entry.id   AF-A0A430HFJ9-F1
#
_cell.length_a   1.000
_cell.length_b   1.000
_cell.length_c   1.000
_cell.angle_alpha   90.00
_cell.angle_beta   90.00
_cell.angle_gamma   90.00
#
_symmetry.space_group_name_H-M   'P 1'
#
loop_
_entity.id
_entity.type
_entity.pdbx_description
1 polymer ?
#
loop_
_entity_poly.entity_id
_entity_poly.type
_entity_poly.pdbx_seq_one_letter_code
_entity_poly.pdbx_strand_id
1 'polypeptide(L)'
;MHLQRQLGKSTFRRALLRGGAALVLLPAAVAAAQTASLAPEAPAQNMTTRITIKPDGSASGTVSVTASGAYAEELRTRMRGASPASMDQAATSILTSLGYEGSARFEGAAAAAADGEVRYTVRFELRQFAALPGTGSFPVRPVTFSAAPVLRFAATGEDSAQASREFACSPGSSMEAYVFILPDNMSLTGGPSEMSLRTANLRYESGLRLEGQQLSITRRVEDRHPGPQCAAGDMQEYRQLTRTVLDDHKASVRYR
;
A
#
# COMPACT_ATOMS: atom_id res chain seq x y z
N MET A 1 -62.45 -43.49 -4.90
CA MET A 1 -61.67 -44.08 -6.02
C MET A 1 -60.30 -44.47 -5.50
N HIS A 2 -60.06 -45.78 -5.46
CA HIS A 2 -58.82 -46.55 -5.61
C HIS A 2 -57.50 -45.80 -5.92
N LEU A 3 -56.29 -46.21 -5.51
CA LEU A 3 -55.80 -47.50 -5.01
C LEU A 3 -54.42 -47.31 -4.34
N GLN A 4 -54.14 -48.03 -3.26
CA GLN A 4 -52.79 -48.33 -2.77
C GLN A 4 -52.05 -49.22 -3.78
N ARG A 5 -50.70 -49.12 -3.85
CA ARG A 5 -49.86 -50.24 -4.33
C ARG A 5 -48.60 -50.43 -3.50
N GLN A 6 -48.36 -51.71 -3.25
CA GLN A 6 -47.45 -52.34 -2.32
C GLN A 6 -46.02 -52.42 -2.86
N LEU A 7 -45.03 -52.37 -1.95
CA LEU A 7 -43.66 -52.80 -2.19
C LEU A 7 -43.54 -54.30 -1.88
N GLY A 8 -43.29 -55.10 -2.92
CA GLY A 8 -43.04 -56.53 -2.85
C GLY A 8 -41.56 -56.85 -2.62
N LYS A 9 -41.31 -57.76 -1.68
CA LYS A 9 -40.02 -58.41 -1.42
C LYS A 9 -39.65 -59.34 -2.58
N SER A 10 -38.39 -59.30 -3.03
CA SER A 10 -37.84 -60.35 -3.91
C SER A 10 -36.49 -60.84 -3.38
N THR A 11 -36.51 -62.13 -3.04
CA THR A 11 -35.42 -63.06 -2.76
C THR A 11 -34.37 -63.13 -3.86
N PHE A 12 -33.09 -62.98 -3.51
CA PHE A 12 -31.97 -63.30 -4.39
C PHE A 12 -31.38 -64.68 -4.05
N ARG A 13 -31.50 -65.61 -5.01
CA ARG A 13 -30.81 -66.91 -5.02
C ARG A 13 -29.34 -66.71 -5.37
N ARG A 14 -28.47 -67.46 -4.67
CA ARG A 14 -27.07 -67.70 -5.05
C ARG A 14 -27.00 -68.48 -6.36
N ALA A 15 -26.17 -68.01 -7.29
CA ALA A 15 -25.58 -68.83 -8.34
C ALA A 15 -24.06 -68.56 -8.35
N LEU A 16 -23.28 -69.58 -8.00
CA LEU A 16 -21.86 -69.68 -8.34
C LEU A 16 -21.75 -69.89 -9.85
N LEU A 17 -20.85 -69.17 -10.52
CA LEU A 17 -20.21 -69.61 -11.77
C LEU A 17 -18.91 -68.82 -12.01
N ARG A 18 -17.80 -69.54 -11.86
CA ARG A 18 -16.60 -69.60 -12.70
C ARG A 18 -16.04 -68.30 -13.32
N GLY A 19 -14.87 -67.92 -12.79
CA GLY A 19 -13.60 -67.87 -13.54
C GLY A 19 -13.58 -67.09 -14.86
N GLY A 20 -13.28 -65.81 -14.76
CA GLY A 20 -12.80 -64.97 -15.86
C GLY A 20 -12.12 -63.74 -15.26
N ALA A 21 -10.82 -63.58 -15.50
CA ALA A 21 -10.05 -62.45 -15.00
C ALA A 21 -10.61 -61.14 -15.58
N ALA A 22 -11.37 -60.41 -14.77
CA ALA A 22 -11.75 -59.04 -15.09
C ALA A 22 -10.51 -58.16 -14.85
N LEU A 23 -9.90 -57.69 -15.94
CA LEU A 23 -8.92 -56.62 -15.91
C LEU A 23 -9.64 -55.35 -15.44
N VAL A 24 -9.54 -55.07 -14.14
CA VAL A 24 -10.04 -53.82 -13.55
C VAL A 24 -9.11 -52.71 -14.04
N LEU A 25 -9.58 -51.89 -14.98
CA LEU A 25 -8.99 -50.60 -15.29
C LEU A 25 -9.19 -49.69 -14.08
N LEU A 26 -8.14 -49.56 -13.26
CA LEU A 26 -8.06 -48.53 -12.22
C LEU A 26 -8.18 -47.14 -12.88
N PRO A 27 -8.96 -46.21 -12.31
CA PRO A 27 -8.90 -44.82 -12.76
C PRO A 27 -7.48 -44.30 -12.53
N ALA A 28 -6.87 -43.76 -13.57
CA ALA A 28 -5.60 -43.06 -13.46
C ALA A 28 -5.71 -42.03 -12.34
N ALA A 29 -4.82 -42.15 -11.34
CA ALA A 29 -4.69 -41.15 -10.31
C ALA A 29 -4.39 -39.81 -10.99
N VAL A 30 -5.34 -38.88 -10.92
CA VAL A 30 -5.06 -37.49 -11.22
C VAL A 30 -4.09 -37.04 -10.12
N ALA A 31 -2.80 -37.05 -10.44
CA ALA A 31 -1.81 -36.41 -9.60
C ALA A 31 -2.25 -34.95 -9.47
N ALA A 32 -2.73 -34.57 -8.29
CA ALA A 32 -2.89 -33.17 -7.95
C ALA A 32 -1.51 -32.54 -8.15
N ALA A 33 -1.37 -31.76 -9.22
CA ALA A 33 -0.21 -30.93 -9.39
C ALA A 33 -0.16 -30.04 -8.14
N GLN A 34 0.77 -30.33 -7.23
CA GLN A 34 1.16 -29.39 -6.21
C GLN A 34 1.71 -28.21 -6.99
N THR A 35 0.86 -27.21 -7.24
CA THR A 35 1.31 -25.87 -7.56
C THR A 35 2.26 -25.52 -6.42
N ALA A 36 3.56 -25.44 -6.73
CA ALA A 36 4.53 -24.92 -5.80
C ALA A 36 3.95 -23.61 -5.27
N SER A 37 3.57 -23.60 -3.99
CA SER A 37 3.14 -22.39 -3.31
C SER A 37 4.38 -21.53 -3.20
N LEU A 38 4.69 -20.78 -4.25
CA LEU A 38 5.47 -19.56 -4.09
C LEU A 38 4.65 -18.75 -3.09
N ALA A 39 5.14 -18.65 -1.85
CA ALA A 39 4.56 -17.73 -0.89
C ALA A 39 4.42 -16.39 -1.63
N PRO A 40 3.21 -15.79 -1.67
CA PRO A 40 3.04 -14.52 -2.35
C PRO A 40 4.08 -13.55 -1.83
N GLU A 41 4.84 -12.93 -2.73
CA GLU A 41 5.77 -11.87 -2.34
C GLU A 41 4.99 -10.82 -1.54
N ALA A 42 5.52 -10.41 -0.39
CA ALA A 42 4.83 -9.46 0.47
C ALA A 42 4.54 -8.16 -0.30
N PRO A 43 3.32 -7.59 -0.23
CA PRO A 43 2.99 -6.36 -0.94
C PRO A 43 3.98 -5.24 -0.63
N ALA A 44 4.45 -4.54 -1.65
CA ALA A 44 5.41 -3.46 -1.50
C ALA A 44 4.97 -2.22 -2.27
N GLN A 45 5.33 -1.05 -1.75
CA GLN A 45 5.17 0.23 -2.43
C GLN A 45 6.44 1.07 -2.33
N ASN A 46 6.82 1.70 -3.45
CA ASN A 46 7.78 2.78 -3.48
C ASN A 46 7.13 4.05 -4.04
N MET A 47 7.30 5.16 -3.34
CA MET A 47 6.83 6.48 -3.77
C MET A 47 7.98 7.47 -3.73
N THR A 48 8.18 8.20 -4.83
CA THR A 48 9.13 9.31 -4.89
C THR A 48 8.40 10.59 -5.30
N THR A 49 8.44 11.60 -4.45
CA THR A 49 7.92 12.94 -4.70
C THR A 49 9.08 13.90 -4.90
N ARG A 50 9.10 14.63 -6.01
CA ARG A 50 10.07 15.70 -6.27
C ARG A 50 9.31 17.01 -6.42
N ILE A 51 9.70 18.01 -5.62
CA ILE A 51 9.08 19.34 -5.59
C ILE A 51 10.18 20.38 -5.82
N THR A 52 9.98 21.26 -6.78
CA THR A 52 10.81 22.46 -6.97
C THR A 52 10.01 23.66 -6.49
N ILE A 53 10.51 24.33 -5.45
CA ILE A 53 9.91 25.54 -4.90
C ILE A 53 10.52 26.75 -5.62
N LYS A 54 9.67 27.62 -6.17
CA LYS A 54 10.10 28.83 -6.88
C LYS A 54 10.30 29.98 -5.87
N PRO A 55 11.07 31.03 -6.23
CA PRO A 55 11.33 32.16 -5.33
C PRO A 55 10.09 32.92 -4.84
N ASP A 56 8.96 32.81 -5.55
CA ASP A 56 7.67 33.39 -5.19
C ASP A 56 6.81 32.48 -4.28
N GLY A 57 7.32 31.32 -3.89
CA GLY A 57 6.62 30.36 -3.05
C GLY A 57 5.65 29.43 -3.78
N SER A 58 5.46 29.60 -5.09
CA SER A 58 4.80 28.58 -5.92
C SER A 58 5.70 27.36 -6.07
N ALA A 59 5.14 26.21 -6.41
CA ALA A 59 5.92 24.99 -6.58
C ALA A 59 5.40 24.13 -7.72
N SER A 60 6.28 23.33 -8.31
CA SER A 60 5.92 22.30 -9.27
C SER A 60 6.63 21.01 -8.96
N GLY A 61 6.12 19.91 -9.48
CA GLY A 61 6.73 18.63 -9.14
C GLY A 61 6.11 17.42 -9.79
N THR A 62 6.65 16.28 -9.40
CA THR A 62 6.18 14.96 -9.79
C THR A 62 6.06 14.05 -8.58
N VAL A 63 5.09 13.14 -8.60
CA VAL A 63 5.08 11.97 -7.74
C VAL A 63 5.06 10.73 -8.61
N SER A 64 6.00 9.82 -8.42
CA SER A 64 6.00 8.51 -9.06
C SER A 64 5.72 7.44 -8.01
N VAL A 65 4.79 6.54 -8.32
CA VAL A 65 4.39 5.44 -7.45
C VAL A 65 4.60 4.13 -8.19
N THR A 66 5.15 3.14 -7.48
CA THR A 66 5.26 1.75 -7.92
C THR A 66 4.75 0.85 -6.81
N ALA A 67 3.92 -0.13 -7.16
CA ALA A 67 3.39 -1.09 -6.20
C ALA A 67 3.36 -2.50 -6.78
N SER A 68 3.54 -3.50 -5.90
CA SER A 68 3.47 -4.93 -6.19
C SER A 68 2.44 -5.62 -5.29
N GLY A 69 2.10 -6.88 -5.63
CA GLY A 69 1.18 -7.71 -4.84
C GLY A 69 -0.20 -7.07 -4.63
N ALA A 70 -0.73 -7.18 -3.41
CA ALA A 70 -2.06 -6.65 -3.09
C ALA A 70 -2.18 -5.12 -3.28
N TYR A 71 -1.09 -4.37 -3.08
CA TYR A 71 -1.09 -2.92 -3.31
C TYR A 71 -1.21 -2.57 -4.80
N ALA A 72 -0.62 -3.39 -5.68
CA ALA A 72 -0.81 -3.26 -7.12
C ALA A 72 -2.29 -3.49 -7.51
N GLU A 73 -2.94 -4.51 -6.96
CA GLU A 73 -4.36 -4.79 -7.23
C GLU A 73 -5.30 -3.69 -6.71
N GLU A 74 -4.99 -3.09 -5.56
CA GLU A 74 -5.72 -1.94 -5.03
C GLU A 74 -5.64 -0.76 -6.02
N LEU A 75 -4.43 -0.45 -6.51
CA LEU A 75 -4.22 0.58 -7.53
C LEU A 75 -4.94 0.27 -8.85
N ARG A 76 -4.88 -0.98 -9.36
CA ARG A 76 -5.62 -1.41 -10.57
C ARG A 76 -7.11 -1.19 -10.41
N THR A 77 -7.65 -1.58 -9.26
CA THR A 77 -9.08 -1.45 -8.95
C THR A 77 -9.48 0.02 -8.91
N ARG A 78 -8.66 0.87 -8.27
CA ARG A 78 -8.89 2.33 -8.20
C ARG A 78 -8.92 3.00 -9.58
N MET A 79 -8.04 2.58 -10.49
CA MET A 79 -7.89 3.17 -11.82
C MET A 79 -8.79 2.54 -12.89
N ARG A 80 -9.49 1.45 -12.56
CA ARG A 80 -10.28 0.68 -13.53
C ARG A 80 -11.39 1.52 -14.14
N GLY A 81 -11.39 1.63 -15.47
CA GLY A 81 -12.42 2.35 -16.22
C GLY A 81 -12.37 3.87 -16.10
N ALA A 82 -11.36 4.43 -15.43
CA ALA A 82 -11.20 5.88 -15.33
C ALA A 82 -10.68 6.45 -16.66
N SER A 83 -11.33 7.51 -17.16
CA SER A 83 -10.80 8.27 -18.28
C SER A 83 -9.61 9.14 -17.83
N PRO A 84 -8.69 9.52 -18.74
CA PRO A 84 -7.59 10.43 -18.40
C PRO A 84 -8.06 11.72 -17.72
N ALA A 85 -9.13 12.34 -18.21
CA ALA A 85 -9.71 13.54 -17.62
C ALA A 85 -10.24 13.29 -16.19
N SER A 86 -10.82 12.12 -15.93
CA SER A 86 -11.29 11.76 -14.57
C SER A 86 -10.12 11.57 -13.62
N MET A 87 -9.01 11.00 -14.10
CA MET A 87 -7.79 10.82 -13.31
C MET A 87 -7.12 12.17 -12.97
N ASP A 88 -7.05 13.09 -13.93
CA ASP A 88 -6.58 14.46 -13.70
C ASP A 88 -7.43 15.20 -12.67
N GLN A 89 -8.76 15.09 -12.79
CA GLN A 89 -9.69 15.69 -11.84
C GLN A 89 -9.53 15.08 -10.44
N ALA A 90 -9.39 13.75 -10.34
CA ALA A 90 -9.15 13.07 -9.07
C ALA A 90 -7.82 13.52 -8.43
N ALA A 91 -6.74 13.59 -9.20
CA ALA A 91 -5.44 14.07 -8.72
C ALA A 91 -5.52 15.53 -8.24
N THR A 92 -6.19 16.41 -8.99
CA THR A 92 -6.38 17.81 -8.60
C THR A 92 -7.26 17.95 -7.35
N SER A 93 -8.28 17.09 -7.21
CA SER A 93 -9.14 17.06 -6.02
C SER A 93 -8.37 16.65 -4.77
N ILE A 94 -7.38 15.77 -4.89
CA ILE A 94 -6.50 15.41 -3.77
C ILE A 94 -5.70 16.63 -3.31
N LEU A 95 -5.06 17.36 -4.23
CA LEU A 95 -4.36 18.60 -3.87
C LEU A 95 -5.26 19.60 -3.15
N THR A 96 -6.48 19.79 -3.67
CA THR A 96 -7.49 20.67 -3.08
C THR A 96 -7.87 20.22 -1.67
N SER A 97 -8.08 18.92 -1.45
CA SER A 97 -8.40 18.35 -0.12
C SER A 97 -7.27 18.54 0.90
N LEU A 98 -6.03 18.69 0.42
CA LEU A 98 -4.85 18.98 1.24
C LEU A 98 -4.67 20.49 1.49
N GLY A 99 -5.59 21.32 1.00
CA GLY A 99 -5.55 22.78 1.14
C GLY A 99 -4.66 23.48 0.12
N TYR A 100 -4.21 22.80 -0.93
CA TYR A 100 -3.40 23.42 -1.98
C TYR A 100 -4.27 23.92 -3.13
N GLU A 101 -3.95 25.13 -3.61
CA GLU A 101 -4.44 25.64 -4.87
C GLU A 101 -3.50 25.26 -6.01
N GLY A 102 -4.01 24.56 -7.01
CA GLY A 102 -3.16 24.04 -8.08
C GLY A 102 -3.88 23.15 -9.09
N SER A 103 -3.08 22.46 -9.89
CA SER A 103 -3.56 21.46 -10.84
C SER A 103 -2.65 20.25 -10.83
N ALA A 104 -3.21 19.07 -11.06
CA ALA A 104 -2.47 17.84 -11.25
C ALA A 104 -2.89 17.13 -12.53
N ARG A 105 -1.91 16.44 -13.14
CA ARG A 105 -2.08 15.64 -14.35
C ARG A 105 -1.57 14.24 -14.09
N PHE A 106 -2.40 13.26 -14.37
CA PHE A 106 -2.05 11.86 -14.25
C PHE A 106 -1.31 11.41 -15.51
N GLU A 107 -0.14 10.82 -15.33
CA GLU A 107 0.72 10.34 -16.41
C GLU A 107 0.94 8.84 -16.25
N GLY A 108 0.55 8.12 -17.31
CA GLY A 108 0.65 6.67 -17.37
C GLY A 108 -0.72 6.00 -17.42
N ALA A 109 -0.80 4.92 -18.19
CA ALA A 109 -1.85 3.95 -18.00
C ALA A 109 -1.50 3.13 -16.76
N ALA A 110 -2.52 2.60 -16.07
CA ALA A 110 -2.37 1.40 -15.24
C ALA A 110 -2.02 0.19 -16.12
N ALA A 111 -1.01 0.29 -16.98
CA ALA A 111 -0.47 -0.83 -17.70
C ALA A 111 0.17 -1.71 -16.63
N ALA A 112 -0.36 -2.92 -16.47
CA ALA A 112 0.35 -3.97 -15.77
C ALA A 112 1.73 -4.04 -16.41
N ALA A 113 2.76 -3.69 -15.65
CA ALA A 113 4.10 -4.03 -16.08
C ALA A 113 4.17 -5.56 -16.21
N ALA A 114 5.02 -6.05 -17.10
CA ALA A 114 5.09 -7.48 -17.41
C ALA A 114 5.44 -8.36 -16.18
N ASP A 115 5.90 -7.72 -15.10
CA ASP A 115 6.27 -8.26 -13.80
C ASP A 115 5.11 -8.29 -12.77
N GLY A 116 3.90 -7.84 -13.13
CA GLY A 116 2.77 -7.78 -12.21
C GLY A 116 2.73 -6.53 -11.32
N GLU A 117 3.66 -5.58 -11.51
CA GLU A 117 3.62 -4.28 -10.85
C GLU A 117 2.63 -3.30 -11.50
N VAL A 118 2.28 -2.27 -10.74
CA VAL A 118 1.57 -1.08 -11.23
C VAL A 118 2.45 0.13 -10.99
N ARG A 119 2.56 0.97 -12.00
CA ARG A 119 3.32 2.21 -11.95
C ARG A 119 2.50 3.36 -12.52
N TYR A 120 2.59 4.53 -11.90
CA TYR A 120 2.07 5.76 -12.46
C TYR A 120 2.87 6.96 -11.96
N THR A 121 2.71 8.08 -12.65
CA THR A 121 3.26 9.37 -12.25
C THR A 121 2.16 10.42 -12.22
N VAL A 122 2.25 11.38 -11.33
CA VAL A 122 1.41 12.57 -11.32
C VAL A 122 2.32 13.78 -11.39
N ARG A 123 2.10 14.66 -12.37
CA ARG A 123 2.71 16.00 -12.39
C ARG A 123 1.77 17.00 -11.75
N PHE A 124 2.31 17.97 -11.03
CA PHE A 124 1.49 19.00 -10.39
C PHE A 124 2.17 20.37 -10.39
N GLU A 125 1.33 21.40 -10.28
CA GLU A 125 1.69 22.79 -10.08
C GLU A 125 0.85 23.34 -8.93
N LEU A 126 1.48 24.05 -7.99
CA LEU A 126 0.89 24.64 -6.79
C LEU A 126 1.16 26.15 -6.81
N ARG A 127 0.13 26.96 -6.60
CA ARG A 127 0.25 28.44 -6.64
C ARG A 127 0.92 29.02 -5.41
N GLN A 128 0.67 28.44 -4.24
CA GLN A 128 1.15 28.93 -2.94
C GLN A 128 1.54 27.72 -2.07
N PHE A 129 2.70 27.13 -2.35
CA PHE A 129 3.21 26.01 -1.55
C PHE A 129 3.94 26.49 -0.30
N ALA A 130 4.73 27.55 -0.44
CA ALA A 130 5.44 28.22 0.64
C ALA A 130 5.04 29.70 0.70
N ALA A 131 4.99 30.25 1.91
CA ALA A 131 4.74 31.67 2.16
C ALA A 131 6.05 32.45 1.99
N LEU A 132 6.43 32.74 0.75
CA LEU A 132 7.59 33.54 0.42
C LEU A 132 7.21 34.94 -0.12
N PRO A 133 8.00 35.98 0.20
CA PRO A 133 9.14 35.97 1.13
C PRO A 133 8.69 35.87 2.59
N GLY A 134 9.53 35.28 3.46
CA GLY A 134 9.28 35.23 4.90
C GLY A 134 9.54 33.87 5.53
N THR A 135 9.20 33.78 6.82
CA THR A 135 9.31 32.54 7.60
C THR A 135 8.05 31.71 7.49
N GLY A 136 8.19 30.39 7.40
CA GLY A 136 7.04 29.50 7.39
C GLY A 136 7.42 28.04 7.59
N SER A 137 6.45 27.18 7.32
CA SER A 137 6.66 25.74 7.34
C SER A 137 5.77 25.03 6.32
N PHE A 138 6.21 23.89 5.82
CA PHE A 138 5.39 23.00 4.99
C PHE A 138 5.41 21.55 5.52
N PRO A 139 4.30 20.82 5.39
CA PRO A 139 4.23 19.42 5.80
C PRO A 139 4.87 18.50 4.76
N VAL A 140 5.41 17.37 5.21
CA VAL A 140 5.97 16.31 4.33
C VAL A 140 4.98 15.17 4.28
N ARG A 141 4.24 15.05 3.18
CA ARG A 141 3.15 14.07 3.02
C ARG A 141 2.89 13.76 1.55
N PRO A 142 2.26 12.61 1.22
CA PRO A 142 1.86 12.30 -0.16
C PRO A 142 0.91 13.38 -0.72
N VAL A 143 1.11 13.75 -1.99
CA VAL A 143 0.26 14.71 -2.72
C VAL A 143 -0.55 14.07 -3.86
N THR A 144 -0.68 12.74 -3.82
CA THR A 144 -1.46 11.93 -4.75
C THR A 144 -2.01 10.73 -3.98
N PHE A 145 -2.90 9.96 -4.62
CA PHE A 145 -3.33 8.68 -4.07
C PHE A 145 -2.13 7.74 -3.94
N SER A 146 -2.21 6.78 -3.03
CA SER A 146 -1.20 5.75 -2.79
C SER A 146 -1.91 4.60 -2.10
N ALA A 147 -1.60 3.36 -2.47
CA ALA A 147 -2.20 2.19 -1.85
C ALA A 147 -1.68 1.99 -0.41
N ALA A 148 -0.40 2.27 -0.17
CA ALA A 148 0.22 2.00 1.13
C ALA A 148 1.04 3.20 1.62
N PRO A 149 0.46 4.39 1.84
CA PRO A 149 1.22 5.48 2.45
C PRO A 149 1.73 5.05 3.83
N VAL A 150 2.92 5.50 4.24
CA VAL A 150 3.56 5.08 5.50
C VAL A 150 2.63 5.27 6.70
N LEU A 151 1.87 6.36 6.71
CA LEU A 151 0.88 6.66 7.75
C LEU A 151 -0.21 5.58 7.89
N ARG A 152 -0.54 4.82 6.83
CA ARG A 152 -1.51 3.71 6.88
C ARG A 152 -1.10 2.64 7.88
N PHE A 153 0.20 2.35 8.00
CA PHE A 153 0.72 1.33 8.92
C PHE A 153 0.60 1.76 10.40
N ALA A 154 0.51 3.07 10.66
CA ALA A 154 0.30 3.60 12.00
C ALA A 154 -1.15 3.49 12.48
N ALA A 155 -2.13 3.36 11.58
CA ALA A 155 -3.54 3.35 11.95
C ALA A 155 -3.91 2.15 12.83
N THR A 156 -3.25 1.00 12.64
CA THR A 156 -3.54 -0.24 13.38
C THR A 156 -3.38 -0.08 14.89
N GLY A 157 -2.35 0.62 15.36
CA GLY A 157 -2.09 0.78 16.79
C GLY A 157 -3.02 1.78 17.49
N GLU A 158 -3.84 2.53 16.74
CA GLU A 158 -4.88 3.42 17.29
C GLU A 158 -6.15 2.64 17.70
N ASP A 159 -6.34 1.41 17.18
CA ASP A 159 -7.53 0.60 17.48
C ASP A 159 -7.42 -0.09 18.85
N SER A 160 -7.87 0.64 19.87
CA SER A 160 -7.94 0.14 21.24
C SER A 160 -8.84 -1.10 21.42
N ALA A 161 -9.82 -1.34 20.54
CA ALA A 161 -10.77 -2.45 20.63
C ALA A 161 -10.17 -3.79 20.17
N GLN A 162 -8.95 -3.78 19.63
CA GLN A 162 -8.25 -4.97 19.12
C GLN A 162 -7.19 -5.52 20.08
N ALA A 163 -6.94 -4.86 21.21
CA ALA A 163 -5.81 -5.18 22.08
C ALA A 163 -5.89 -6.53 22.82
N SER A 164 -7.06 -7.16 22.88
CA SER A 164 -7.28 -8.40 23.63
C SER A 164 -7.68 -9.60 22.76
N ARG A 165 -7.59 -9.48 21.43
CA ARG A 165 -7.99 -10.52 20.47
C ARG A 165 -7.08 -10.51 19.26
N GLU A 166 -7.13 -11.58 18.47
CA GLU A 166 -6.54 -11.58 17.13
C GLU A 166 -7.17 -10.47 16.29
N PHE A 167 -6.35 -9.86 15.43
CA PHE A 167 -6.78 -8.75 14.60
C PHE A 167 -6.23 -8.86 13.17
N ALA A 168 -6.90 -8.19 12.24
CA ALA A 168 -6.45 -8.14 10.86
C ALA A 168 -5.24 -7.20 10.74
N CYS A 169 -4.16 -7.70 10.17
CA CYS A 169 -3.00 -6.91 9.80
C CYS A 169 -2.72 -7.04 8.31
N SER A 170 -1.99 -6.08 7.76
CA SER A 170 -1.65 -6.03 6.34
C SER A 170 -0.12 -6.02 6.21
N PRO A 171 0.52 -7.19 6.34
CA PRO A 171 1.97 -7.29 6.16
C PRO A 171 2.35 -6.78 4.78
N GLY A 172 3.52 -6.17 4.69
CA GLY A 172 3.99 -5.49 3.50
C GLY A 172 4.96 -4.36 3.84
N SER A 173 5.35 -3.60 2.82
CA SER A 173 6.30 -2.51 3.00
C SER A 173 5.91 -1.26 2.21
N SER A 174 6.36 -0.11 2.71
CA SER A 174 6.26 1.14 2.00
C SER A 174 7.51 1.99 2.20
N MET A 175 7.98 2.58 1.11
CA MET A 175 9.03 3.59 1.11
C MET A 175 8.50 4.87 0.48
N GLU A 176 8.68 5.97 1.18
CA GLU A 176 8.39 7.32 0.71
C GLU A 176 9.68 8.12 0.68
N ALA A 177 10.03 8.67 -0.48
CA ALA A 177 11.13 9.60 -0.67
C ALA A 177 10.58 10.95 -1.13
N TYR A 178 10.98 12.02 -0.48
CA TYR A 178 10.64 13.39 -0.81
C TYR A 178 11.92 14.16 -1.11
N VAL A 179 11.96 14.81 -2.27
CA VAL A 179 13.07 15.65 -2.70
C VAL A 179 12.55 17.04 -2.98
N PHE A 180 12.98 18.01 -2.18
CA PHE A 180 12.64 19.42 -2.35
C PHE A 180 13.86 20.16 -2.89
N ILE A 181 13.68 20.89 -3.99
CA ILE A 181 14.65 21.86 -4.51
C ILE A 181 14.22 23.22 -4.00
N LEU A 182 15.04 23.81 -3.14
CA LEU A 182 14.80 25.10 -2.49
C LEU A 182 15.34 26.24 -3.37
N PRO A 183 14.68 27.42 -3.38
CA PRO A 183 15.22 28.61 -4.05
C PRO A 183 16.23 29.33 -3.15
N ASP A 184 17.12 30.13 -3.76
CA ASP A 184 18.20 30.86 -3.05
C ASP A 184 17.70 31.76 -1.89
N ASN A 185 16.45 32.22 -1.95
CA ASN A 185 15.81 33.04 -0.94
C ASN A 185 15.11 32.22 0.15
N MET A 186 15.39 30.92 0.28
CA MET A 186 14.85 30.05 1.32
C MET A 186 15.97 29.32 2.05
N SER A 187 16.02 29.49 3.37
CA SER A 187 16.93 28.76 4.25
C SER A 187 16.16 27.90 5.26
N LEU A 188 16.51 26.63 5.38
CA LEU A 188 15.89 25.76 6.38
C LEU A 188 16.29 26.15 7.80
N THR A 189 15.31 26.17 8.71
CA THR A 189 15.49 26.43 10.13
C THR A 189 15.20 25.21 11.00
N GLY A 190 14.67 24.15 10.39
CA GLY A 190 14.50 22.84 11.03
C GLY A 190 13.63 21.91 10.21
N GLY A 191 13.51 20.67 10.65
CA GLY A 191 12.67 19.66 10.02
C GLY A 191 12.43 18.47 10.94
N PRO A 192 11.85 17.39 10.40
CA PRO A 192 11.75 16.10 11.09
C PRO A 192 13.11 15.62 11.58
N SER A 193 13.15 15.04 12.78
CA SER A 193 14.32 14.34 13.30
C SER A 193 14.40 12.94 12.69
N GLU A 194 15.61 12.39 12.61
CA GLU A 194 15.78 10.98 12.26
C GLU A 194 15.15 10.10 13.34
N MET A 195 14.37 9.10 12.92
CA MET A 195 13.72 8.16 13.83
C MET A 195 13.95 6.74 13.35
N SER A 196 14.06 5.82 14.31
CA SER A 196 14.07 4.39 14.00
C SER A 196 13.29 3.60 15.04
N LEU A 197 12.65 2.52 14.59
CA LEU A 197 12.00 1.52 15.41
C LEU A 197 12.31 0.15 14.83
N ARG A 198 12.69 -0.80 15.70
CA ARG A 198 12.86 -2.19 15.33
C ARG A 198 12.26 -3.07 16.41
N THR A 199 11.33 -3.92 16.02
CA THR A 199 10.67 -4.93 16.86
C THR A 199 10.86 -6.31 16.23
N ALA A 200 10.11 -7.32 16.67
CA ALA A 200 10.19 -8.64 16.05
C ALA A 200 9.66 -8.58 14.60
N ASN A 201 8.51 -7.95 14.40
CA ASN A 201 7.82 -7.97 13.11
C ASN A 201 7.77 -6.60 12.40
N LEU A 202 7.92 -5.50 13.13
CA LEU A 202 7.83 -4.14 12.56
C LEU A 202 9.19 -3.44 12.49
N ARG A 203 9.42 -2.72 11.40
CA ARG A 203 10.57 -1.82 11.22
C ARG A 203 10.10 -0.47 10.71
N TYR A 204 10.67 0.60 11.27
CA TYR A 204 10.50 1.96 10.79
C TYR A 204 11.83 2.68 10.78
N GLU A 205 12.11 3.42 9.70
CA GLU A 205 13.29 4.27 9.58
C GLU A 205 12.89 5.56 8.85
N SER A 206 13.23 6.72 9.43
CA SER A 206 13.10 8.03 8.79
C SER A 206 14.43 8.78 8.83
N GLY A 207 14.68 9.56 7.78
CA GLY A 207 15.95 10.29 7.61
C GLY A 207 15.73 11.61 6.88
N LEU A 208 16.60 12.59 7.18
CA LEU A 208 16.60 13.90 6.55
C LEU A 208 18.03 14.27 6.17
N ARG A 209 18.22 14.76 4.95
CA ARG A 209 19.53 15.20 4.44
C ARG A 209 19.38 16.47 3.63
N LEU A 210 20.22 17.47 3.92
CA LEU A 210 20.31 18.71 3.14
C LEU A 210 21.67 18.77 2.44
N GLU A 211 21.66 18.87 1.12
CA GLU A 211 22.85 19.02 0.28
C GLU A 211 22.69 20.24 -0.63
N GLY A 212 23.38 21.33 -0.31
CA GLY A 212 23.14 22.61 -0.96
C GLY A 212 21.68 23.03 -0.79
N GLN A 213 20.95 23.15 -1.90
CA GLN A 213 19.52 23.48 -1.91
C GLN A 213 18.61 22.29 -2.14
N GLN A 214 19.13 21.06 -2.05
CA GLN A 214 18.32 19.86 -2.15
C GLN A 214 18.09 19.28 -0.75
N LEU A 215 16.84 19.33 -0.30
CA LEU A 215 16.38 18.63 0.91
C LEU A 215 15.79 17.29 0.51
N SER A 216 16.36 16.21 1.04
CA SER A 216 15.88 14.84 0.87
C SER A 216 15.34 14.32 2.20
N ILE A 217 14.14 13.75 2.18
CA ILE A 217 13.51 13.10 3.33
C ILE A 217 13.05 11.71 2.91
N THR A 218 13.38 10.70 3.70
CA THR A 218 12.95 9.32 3.46
C THR A 218 12.20 8.77 4.65
N ARG A 219 11.17 7.99 4.40
CA ARG A 219 10.45 7.19 5.39
C ARG A 219 10.28 5.78 4.85
N ARG A 220 10.59 4.78 5.66
CA ARG A 220 10.43 3.37 5.32
C ARG A 220 9.74 2.65 6.45
N VAL A 221 8.72 1.89 6.12
CA VAL A 221 8.03 0.99 7.05
C VAL A 221 7.98 -0.42 6.46
N GLU A 222 8.18 -1.41 7.31
CA GLU A 222 8.03 -2.82 6.96
C GLU A 222 7.25 -3.52 8.07
N ASP A 223 6.22 -4.24 7.66
CA ASP A 223 5.46 -5.18 8.46
C ASP A 223 5.73 -6.59 7.95
N ARG A 224 6.40 -7.39 8.78
CA ARG A 224 6.94 -8.70 8.45
C ARG A 224 6.16 -9.84 9.09
N HIS A 225 4.94 -9.58 9.59
CA HIS A 225 4.10 -10.66 10.09
C HIS A 225 3.84 -11.70 8.98
N PRO A 226 3.80 -13.00 9.32
CA PRO A 226 3.74 -14.07 8.34
C PRO A 226 2.39 -14.20 7.63
N GLY A 227 1.34 -13.52 8.12
CA GLY A 227 0.00 -13.62 7.57
C GLY A 227 -0.86 -12.39 7.85
N PRO A 228 -2.09 -12.36 7.31
CA PRO A 228 -3.00 -11.22 7.43
C PRO A 228 -3.72 -11.16 8.79
N GLN A 229 -3.39 -12.06 9.72
CA GLN A 229 -3.92 -12.11 11.07
C GLN A 229 -2.75 -12.03 12.05
N CYS A 230 -2.85 -11.10 12.98
CA CYS A 230 -1.87 -10.87 14.03
C CYS A 230 -2.44 -11.27 15.38
N ALA A 231 -1.58 -11.78 16.26
CA ALA A 231 -1.96 -12.20 17.60
C ALA A 231 -2.21 -10.97 18.49
N ALA A 232 -3.02 -11.11 19.54
CA ALA A 232 -3.29 -10.01 20.47
C ALA A 232 -2.02 -9.36 21.04
N GLY A 233 -0.96 -10.15 21.25
CA GLY A 233 0.34 -9.68 21.74
C GLY A 233 1.06 -8.72 20.78
N ASP A 234 0.83 -8.82 19.48
CA ASP A 234 1.48 -8.00 18.45
C ASP A 234 1.02 -6.53 18.52
N MET A 235 -0.11 -6.25 19.17
CA MET A 235 -0.65 -4.89 19.31
C MET A 235 0.31 -3.95 20.05
N GLN A 236 1.16 -4.46 20.93
CA GLN A 236 2.18 -3.63 21.57
C GLN A 236 3.21 -3.11 20.57
N GLU A 237 3.59 -3.90 19.56
CA GLU A 237 4.49 -3.47 18.49
C GLU A 237 3.82 -2.39 17.63
N TYR A 238 2.56 -2.58 17.24
CA TYR A 238 1.81 -1.59 16.47
C TYR A 238 1.65 -0.26 17.23
N ARG A 239 1.36 -0.28 18.54
CA ARG A 239 1.31 0.95 19.34
C ARG A 239 2.66 1.68 19.42
N GLN A 240 3.77 0.96 19.40
CA GLN A 240 5.09 1.58 19.29
C GLN A 240 5.27 2.21 17.91
N LEU A 241 4.94 1.47 16.84
CA LEU A 241 4.99 1.97 15.47
C LEU A 241 4.13 3.23 15.29
N THR A 242 2.87 3.20 15.73
CA THR A 242 1.94 4.33 15.65
C THR A 242 2.53 5.58 16.29
N ARG A 243 3.05 5.49 17.52
CA ARG A 243 3.64 6.64 18.22
C ARG A 243 4.82 7.21 17.41
N THR A 244 5.76 6.35 17.01
CA THR A 244 6.93 6.78 16.22
C THR A 244 6.53 7.43 14.89
N VAL A 245 5.64 6.80 14.11
CA VAL A 245 5.23 7.31 12.80
C VAL A 245 4.43 8.61 12.93
N LEU A 246 3.51 8.70 13.90
CA LEU A 246 2.71 9.92 14.10
C LEU A 246 3.58 11.09 14.57
N ASP A 247 4.55 10.86 15.45
CA ASP A 247 5.47 11.91 15.89
C ASP A 247 6.34 12.41 14.74
N ASP A 248 6.82 11.52 13.86
CA ASP A 248 7.53 11.88 12.64
C ASP A 248 6.65 12.61 11.61
N HIS A 249 5.38 12.22 11.44
CA HIS A 249 4.47 12.84 10.46
C HIS A 249 3.91 14.19 10.89
N LYS A 250 3.83 14.46 12.20
CA LYS A 250 3.47 15.79 12.73
C LYS A 250 4.58 16.82 12.49
N ALA A 251 5.82 16.38 12.36
CA ALA A 251 6.94 17.28 12.12
C ALA A 251 6.83 17.93 10.72
N SER A 252 6.97 19.26 10.69
CA SER A 252 7.00 20.06 9.46
C SER A 252 8.40 20.59 9.20
N VAL A 253 8.74 20.79 7.94
CA VAL A 253 9.95 21.50 7.53
C VAL A 253 9.72 22.98 7.75
N ARG A 254 10.64 23.65 8.44
CA ARG A 254 10.59 25.08 8.78
C ARG A 254 11.65 25.84 7.99
N TYR A 255 11.34 27.05 7.56
CA TYR A 255 12.23 27.89 6.76
C TYR A 255 12.12 29.38 7.12
N ARG A 256 13.08 30.16 6.63
CA ARG A 256 13.16 31.63 6.67
C ARG A 256 13.79 32.20 5.41
#